data_AF-A0A6P6UY50-F1
#
_entry.id   AF-A0A6P6UY50-F1
#
_cell.length_a   1.000
_cell.length_b   1.000
_cell.length_c   1.000
_cell.angle_alpha   90.00
_cell.angle_beta   90.00
_cell.angle_gamma   90.00
#
_symmetry.space_group_name_H-M   'P 1'
#
loop_
_entity.id
_entity.type
_entity.pdbx_description
1 polymer ?
#
loop_
_entity_poly.entity_id
_entity_poly.type
_entity_poly.pdbx_seq_one_letter_code
_entity_poly.pdbx_strand_id
1 'polypeptide(L)'
;MQLHHAISFKSPIPPPPNYALSPSYPTTIHNPTSNHFCHSNRNIPSSSSSYYYYCSIFNCSAGIQIPLPKQQPLNSLSFCNSNNASSFDVDVDDDERLRNVGVIKEIDVATLGNLCVDIVLNVPRLPPKPLDQRKAYLDDVSKSPPDKRNWEAGGNCNMVIAAARLGLSCATIGHVGDEIYGQFLLDVLEDEGISVVRMDGENDEVSSSSAAYETLLCWVLVDPMQRHGFCSRADFSNEPAFVWMKKLSPEAKKAIKHSKILFCNGYGFDELAPSLLVSALEYAVEVGTSVFFDPGPRGKTLHSGSPDEQRALSKFLRMSDVLLLTSEEAESLTGIGNPVLAGQELLRRGTRMKWVIIKMGAKGSLLITTSSISCSPAFKVDVIDTVGCGDSFVAAIAFGFIHKMPLVHTLMIANAVGAATAMGCGAGRNVASLEQVIELVRRSDLNEDDSFWMDLLDKDLDVEQITLLSNMVINGSNGRLSRLCLEKVALEMLQKLEHVRSQKGVGGGAPYGYVLCQIYMEELEYLLSR
;
A
#
# COMPACT_ATOMS: atom_id res chain seq x y z
N MET A 1 -14.03 -1.94 33.39
CA MET A 1 -12.85 -1.77 32.52
C MET A 1 -12.77 -3.05 31.68
N GLN A 2 -13.51 -3.09 30.56
CA GLN A 2 -13.72 -4.30 29.76
C GLN A 2 -12.65 -4.39 28.67
N LEU A 3 -11.68 -5.29 28.84
CA LEU A 3 -10.75 -5.71 27.79
C LEU A 3 -11.50 -6.61 26.78
N HIS A 4 -12.06 -6.00 25.74
CA HIS A 4 -12.55 -6.71 24.56
C HIS A 4 -11.42 -6.85 23.53
N HIS A 5 -10.47 -7.75 23.77
CA HIS A 5 -9.39 -8.03 22.80
C HIS A 5 -9.81 -9.04 21.73
N ALA A 6 -9.39 -8.72 20.50
CA ALA A 6 -8.66 -9.55 19.54
C ALA A 6 -9.30 -10.83 18.95
N ILE A 7 -10.42 -10.71 18.25
CA ILE A 7 -10.60 -11.50 17.02
C ILE A 7 -11.21 -10.58 15.96
N SER A 8 -10.42 -10.24 14.94
CA SER A 8 -10.96 -9.72 13.68
C SER A 8 -11.48 -10.92 12.89
N PHE A 9 -12.78 -11.17 12.95
CA PHE A 9 -13.41 -12.18 12.11
C PHE A 9 -13.61 -11.59 10.72
N LYS A 10 -12.89 -12.06 9.70
CA LYS A 10 -13.25 -11.79 8.32
C LYS A 10 -14.39 -12.71 7.89
N SER A 11 -15.33 -12.16 7.12
CA SER A 11 -16.57 -12.82 6.68
C SER A 11 -16.30 -14.08 5.85
N PRO A 12 -17.18 -15.11 5.93
CA PRO A 12 -17.01 -16.36 5.19
C PRO A 12 -17.17 -16.17 3.67
N ILE A 13 -16.39 -16.94 2.89
CA ILE A 13 -16.60 -17.14 1.45
C ILE A 13 -17.85 -18.04 1.28
N PRO A 14 -18.81 -17.72 0.41
CA PRO A 14 -19.92 -18.62 0.10
C PRO A 14 -19.40 -19.90 -0.57
N PRO A 15 -19.92 -21.09 -0.21
CA PRO A 15 -19.45 -22.34 -0.79
C PRO A 15 -19.76 -22.42 -2.30
N PRO A 16 -18.90 -23.04 -3.11
CA PRO A 16 -19.17 -23.25 -4.53
C PRO A 16 -20.39 -24.16 -4.72
N PRO A 17 -21.15 -24.00 -5.82
CA PRO A 17 -22.30 -24.86 -6.09
C PRO A 17 -21.87 -26.32 -6.28
N ASN A 18 -22.55 -27.22 -5.58
CA ASN A 18 -22.34 -28.67 -5.64
C ASN A 18 -22.50 -29.20 -7.08
N TYR A 19 -21.38 -29.54 -7.73
CA TYR A 19 -21.42 -30.41 -8.89
C TYR A 19 -21.50 -31.86 -8.41
N ALA A 20 -22.62 -32.50 -8.76
CA ALA A 20 -22.87 -33.90 -8.50
C ALA A 20 -21.78 -34.79 -9.13
N LEU A 21 -21.20 -35.65 -8.29
CA LEU A 21 -20.28 -36.71 -8.68
C LEU A 21 -20.97 -37.67 -9.68
N SER A 22 -20.31 -37.92 -10.82
CA SER A 22 -20.56 -39.09 -11.65
C SER A 22 -19.26 -39.85 -11.90
N PRO A 23 -19.30 -41.19 -12.05
CA PRO A 23 -18.20 -42.04 -11.64
C PRO A 23 -17.18 -42.35 -12.75
N SER A 24 -15.92 -42.38 -12.29
CA SER A 24 -14.71 -43.04 -12.79
C SER A 24 -14.86 -44.15 -13.83
N TYR A 25 -14.04 -44.07 -14.90
CA TYR A 25 -13.47 -45.23 -15.62
C TYR A 25 -11.99 -44.95 -16.01
N PRO A 26 -11.16 -45.99 -16.19
CA PRO A 26 -9.75 -45.98 -15.82
C PRO A 26 -8.77 -45.62 -16.93
N THR A 27 -7.62 -45.12 -16.48
CA THR A 27 -6.35 -44.93 -17.19
C THR A 27 -5.86 -46.18 -17.92
N THR A 28 -5.47 -46.01 -19.18
CA THR A 28 -4.51 -46.90 -19.86
C THR A 28 -3.41 -46.09 -20.54
N ILE A 29 -2.18 -46.48 -20.25
CA ILE A 29 -0.92 -45.91 -20.74
C ILE A 29 -0.63 -46.46 -22.13
N HIS A 30 -0.25 -45.60 -23.08
CA HIS A 30 0.66 -45.96 -24.18
C HIS A 30 1.32 -44.71 -24.80
N ASN A 31 2.65 -44.64 -24.70
CA ASN A 31 3.52 -43.93 -25.64
C ASN A 31 3.79 -44.87 -26.84
N PRO A 32 3.99 -44.37 -28.08
CA PRO A 32 5.37 -44.10 -28.52
C PRO A 32 5.59 -42.97 -29.57
N THR A 33 6.77 -42.35 -29.43
CA THR A 33 7.74 -41.81 -30.43
C THR A 33 7.40 -41.56 -31.91
N SER A 34 7.76 -40.33 -32.32
CA SER A 34 8.60 -39.92 -33.48
C SER A 34 8.12 -40.00 -34.95
N ASN A 35 8.34 -38.86 -35.63
CA ASN A 35 8.95 -38.64 -36.96
C ASN A 35 8.10 -38.25 -38.20
N HIS A 36 8.59 -37.16 -38.82
CA HIS A 36 8.65 -36.77 -40.24
C HIS A 36 7.48 -36.05 -40.96
N PHE A 37 7.80 -34.78 -41.33
CA PHE A 37 7.80 -34.18 -42.68
C PHE A 37 6.76 -34.63 -43.73
N CYS A 38 5.96 -33.69 -44.27
CA CYS A 38 6.15 -33.08 -45.61
C CYS A 38 4.94 -32.24 -46.11
N HIS A 39 5.32 -31.19 -46.84
CA HIS A 39 4.56 -30.27 -47.71
C HIS A 39 3.31 -30.75 -48.46
N SER A 40 2.33 -29.83 -48.61
CA SER A 40 1.83 -29.33 -49.92
C SER A 40 0.98 -28.06 -49.69
N ASN A 41 1.36 -26.87 -50.16
CA ASN A 41 1.24 -26.23 -51.48
C ASN A 41 -0.16 -25.73 -51.91
N ARG A 42 -0.22 -24.39 -52.07
CA ARG A 42 -1.00 -23.56 -53.03
C ARG A 42 -2.52 -23.37 -52.83
N ASN A 43 -2.94 -22.12 -52.63
CA ASN A 43 -3.37 -21.25 -53.75
C ASN A 43 -3.68 -19.80 -53.30
N ILE A 44 -3.21 -18.87 -54.13
CA ILE A 44 -3.50 -17.42 -54.15
C ILE A 44 -4.77 -17.21 -54.98
N PRO A 45 -5.57 -16.16 -54.72
CA PRO A 45 -5.74 -15.16 -55.77
C PRO A 45 -5.58 -13.71 -55.26
N SER A 46 -4.92 -12.95 -56.11
CA SER A 46 -4.77 -11.50 -56.14
C SER A 46 -6.08 -10.77 -56.43
N SER A 47 -6.31 -9.63 -55.78
CA SER A 47 -6.92 -8.47 -56.42
C SER A 47 -6.44 -7.16 -55.80
N SER A 48 -5.88 -6.34 -56.68
CA SER A 48 -5.50 -4.94 -56.51
C SER A 48 -6.71 -4.03 -56.57
N SER A 49 -6.76 -2.99 -55.73
CA SER A 49 -7.43 -1.72 -56.03
C SER A 49 -6.82 -0.58 -55.21
N SER A 50 -6.12 0.31 -55.92
CA SER A 50 -5.58 1.59 -55.46
C SER A 50 -6.70 2.60 -55.25
N TYR A 51 -6.60 3.46 -54.22
CA TYR A 51 -7.27 4.76 -54.22
C TYR A 51 -6.30 5.87 -53.81
N TYR A 52 -6.37 6.94 -54.59
CA TYR A 52 -5.49 8.10 -54.63
C TYR A 52 -5.68 9.06 -53.46
N TYR A 53 -4.57 9.73 -53.13
CA TYR A 53 -4.48 10.97 -52.36
C TYR A 53 -5.43 12.06 -52.86
N TYR A 54 -6.05 12.78 -51.92
CA TYR A 54 -6.46 14.18 -52.13
C TYR A 54 -5.88 15.05 -51.01
N CYS A 55 -4.99 15.94 -51.43
CA CYS A 55 -4.45 17.05 -50.66
C CYS A 55 -5.39 18.26 -50.88
N SER A 56 -5.86 18.90 -49.82
CA SER A 56 -6.57 20.18 -49.91
C SER A 56 -5.85 21.23 -49.07
N ILE A 57 -5.17 22.12 -49.80
CA ILE A 57 -4.69 23.42 -49.35
C ILE A 57 -5.91 24.33 -49.21
N PHE A 58 -6.08 24.98 -48.06
CA PHE A 58 -6.83 26.23 -47.95
C PHE A 58 -6.04 27.24 -47.11
N ASN A 59 -5.61 28.29 -47.79
CA ASN A 59 -5.19 29.56 -47.22
C ASN A 59 -6.42 30.48 -47.13
N CYS A 60 -6.62 31.13 -45.98
CA CYS A 60 -6.95 32.57 -45.89
C CYS A 60 -7.15 33.02 -44.43
N SER A 61 -6.15 33.76 -43.96
CA SER A 61 -6.23 35.03 -43.21
C SER A 61 -7.55 35.45 -42.52
N ALA A 62 -7.53 35.52 -41.19
CA ALA A 62 -8.07 36.63 -40.39
C ALA A 62 -7.41 36.61 -39.01
N GLY A 63 -6.75 37.71 -38.63
CA GLY A 63 -5.96 37.83 -37.42
C GLY A 63 -6.78 38.10 -36.15
N ILE A 64 -6.32 37.55 -35.03
CA ILE A 64 -6.65 38.00 -33.68
C ILE A 64 -5.36 37.97 -32.85
N GLN A 65 -4.96 39.14 -32.33
CA GLN A 65 -3.82 39.34 -31.43
C GLN A 65 -4.15 38.84 -30.01
N ILE A 66 -3.21 38.13 -29.38
CA ILE A 66 -3.23 37.82 -27.94
C ILE A 66 -1.95 38.42 -27.32
N PRO A 67 -2.04 39.24 -26.26
CA PRO A 67 -0.88 39.92 -25.70
C PRO A 67 -0.08 39.04 -24.73
N LEU A 68 1.24 39.01 -24.92
CA LEU A 68 2.24 38.45 -24.00
C LEU A 68 2.43 39.39 -22.79
N PRO A 69 2.54 38.87 -21.54
CA PRO A 69 2.80 39.70 -20.38
C PRO A 69 4.26 40.20 -20.34
N LYS A 70 4.39 41.51 -20.13
CA LYS A 70 5.66 42.26 -20.02
C LYS A 70 6.36 41.96 -18.69
N GLN A 71 7.64 41.60 -18.77
CA GLN A 71 8.60 41.72 -17.68
C GLN A 71 8.86 43.21 -17.37
N GLN A 72 8.88 43.58 -16.09
CA GLN A 72 9.46 44.83 -15.59
C GLN A 72 10.07 44.63 -14.18
N PRO A 73 11.06 45.45 -13.79
CA PRO A 73 12.32 44.99 -13.23
C PRO A 73 12.50 45.22 -11.72
N LEU A 74 13.53 44.58 -11.17
CA LEU A 74 14.04 44.77 -9.80
C LEU A 74 14.34 46.25 -9.51
N ASN A 75 13.79 46.76 -8.41
CA ASN A 75 14.27 47.99 -7.78
C ASN A 75 15.28 47.66 -6.68
N SER A 76 16.44 48.30 -6.80
CA SER A 76 17.52 48.42 -5.84
C SER A 76 17.22 49.42 -4.71
N LEU A 77 18.01 49.32 -3.63
CA LEU A 77 18.26 50.25 -2.50
C LEU A 77 17.58 49.78 -1.20
N SER A 78 18.18 49.82 -0.02
CA SER A 78 19.55 50.12 0.46
C SER A 78 19.50 49.82 1.96
N PHE A 79 20.42 49.03 2.52
CA PHE A 79 20.56 48.95 3.98
C PHE A 79 21.88 49.55 4.42
N CYS A 80 21.75 50.64 5.18
CA CYS A 80 22.82 51.37 5.85
C CYS A 80 23.43 50.53 6.96
N ASN A 81 24.76 50.55 7.04
CA ASN A 81 25.52 50.13 8.21
C ASN A 81 25.36 51.19 9.32
N SER A 82 24.88 50.79 10.49
CA SER A 82 25.21 51.46 11.75
C SER A 82 25.42 50.43 12.85
N ASN A 83 26.66 50.34 13.31
CA ASN A 83 27.07 49.64 14.51
C ASN A 83 26.38 50.26 15.73
N ASN A 84 25.77 49.43 16.58
CA ASN A 84 25.81 49.60 18.03
C ASN A 84 25.61 48.26 18.71
N ALA A 85 26.55 47.94 19.59
CA ALA A 85 26.60 46.72 20.37
C ALA A 85 25.63 46.79 21.56
N SER A 86 24.89 45.71 21.80
CA SER A 86 24.60 45.21 23.15
C SER A 86 24.05 43.78 23.05
N SER A 87 24.86 42.86 23.57
CA SER A 87 24.62 41.46 23.91
C SER A 87 23.16 41.04 24.18
N PHE A 88 22.69 40.02 23.46
CA PHE A 88 21.87 38.92 23.99
C PHE A 88 22.00 37.73 23.03
N ASP A 89 22.53 36.62 23.52
CA ASP A 89 22.72 35.37 22.78
C ASP A 89 21.37 34.79 22.33
N VAL A 90 21.20 34.64 21.03
CA VAL A 90 20.18 33.79 20.40
C VAL A 90 20.89 32.98 19.33
N ASP A 91 21.38 31.80 19.73
CA ASP A 91 21.99 30.84 18.82
C ASP A 91 20.91 30.10 18.01
N VAL A 92 20.94 30.36 16.71
CA VAL A 92 20.71 29.44 15.58
C VAL A 92 19.49 28.51 15.64
N ASP A 93 18.37 28.94 15.01
CA ASP A 93 17.27 28.02 14.65
C ASP A 93 16.62 28.32 13.27
N ASP A 94 17.25 29.16 12.44
CA ASP A 94 16.75 29.49 11.09
C ASP A 94 17.53 28.80 9.96
N ASP A 95 18.72 28.23 10.23
CA ASP A 95 19.58 27.61 9.20
C ASP A 95 19.19 26.15 8.87
N GLU A 96 18.48 25.43 9.75
CA GLU A 96 18.05 24.05 9.46
C GLU A 96 16.78 23.98 8.59
N ARG A 97 15.87 24.95 8.70
CA ARG A 97 14.65 24.99 7.87
C ARG A 97 14.96 25.24 6.40
N LEU A 98 16.01 26.00 6.10
CA LEU A 98 16.49 26.23 4.73
C LEU A 98 17.23 25.01 4.15
N ARG A 99 17.83 24.14 4.98
CA ARG A 99 18.51 22.90 4.55
C ARG A 99 17.57 21.76 4.14
N ASN A 100 16.28 21.82 4.49
CA ASN A 100 15.31 20.80 4.09
C ASN A 100 14.83 20.93 2.64
N VAL A 101 15.13 22.05 1.97
CA VAL A 101 14.92 22.22 0.52
C VAL A 101 16.11 21.59 -0.21
N GLY A 102 16.02 20.29 -0.53
CA GLY A 102 17.03 19.61 -1.35
C GLY A 102 17.49 18.24 -0.87
N VAL A 103 16.90 17.68 0.19
CA VAL A 103 17.22 16.30 0.60
C VAL A 103 16.66 15.33 -0.45
N ILE A 104 17.55 14.60 -1.13
CA ILE A 104 17.17 13.52 -2.04
C ILE A 104 16.54 12.39 -1.20
N LYS A 105 15.27 12.09 -1.49
CA LYS A 105 14.53 10.97 -0.88
C LYS A 105 14.78 9.71 -1.71
N GLU A 106 15.67 8.85 -1.24
CA GLU A 106 16.11 7.61 -1.92
C GLU A 106 15.22 6.41 -1.61
N ILE A 107 14.53 6.45 -0.46
CA ILE A 107 13.61 5.42 -0.03
C ILE A 107 12.20 5.85 -0.46
N ASP A 108 11.51 5.01 -1.22
CA ASP A 108 10.13 5.26 -1.61
C ASP A 108 9.20 5.09 -0.40
N VAL A 109 9.34 3.97 0.32
CA VAL A 109 8.50 3.64 1.47
C VAL A 109 9.36 3.12 2.62
N ALA A 110 9.24 3.74 3.79
CA ALA A 110 9.67 3.17 5.06
C ALA A 110 8.46 2.78 5.91
N THR A 111 8.52 1.64 6.60
CA THR A 111 7.54 1.24 7.63
C THR A 111 8.10 1.46 9.03
N LEU A 112 7.23 1.68 10.03
CA LEU A 112 7.61 1.83 11.45
C LEU A 112 6.96 0.75 12.33
N GLY A 113 7.79 -0.03 13.00
CA GLY A 113 7.42 -1.10 13.91
C GLY A 113 6.64 -2.23 13.23
N ASN A 114 5.95 -3.02 14.05
CA ASN A 114 5.11 -4.15 13.68
C ASN A 114 5.82 -5.17 12.80
N LEU A 115 7.06 -5.52 13.18
CA LEU A 115 7.82 -6.61 12.57
C LEU A 115 7.61 -7.89 13.40
N CYS A 116 6.97 -8.89 12.80
CA CYS A 116 6.72 -10.15 13.48
C CYS A 116 6.86 -11.35 12.55
N VAL A 117 7.07 -12.52 13.14
CA VAL A 117 6.91 -13.80 12.43
C VAL A 117 5.50 -14.33 12.67
N ASP A 118 4.78 -14.56 11.57
CA ASP A 118 3.51 -15.24 11.57
C ASP A 118 3.75 -16.75 11.63
N ILE A 119 3.21 -17.39 12.66
CA ILE A 119 3.20 -18.85 12.83
C ILE A 119 1.84 -19.35 12.39
N VAL A 120 1.77 -19.87 11.16
CA VAL A 120 0.51 -20.29 10.53
C VAL A 120 0.15 -21.72 10.95
N LEU A 121 -1.02 -21.88 11.56
CA LEU A 121 -1.49 -23.17 12.05
C LEU A 121 -2.93 -23.45 11.65
N ASN A 122 -3.15 -24.63 11.06
CA ASN A 122 -4.49 -25.17 10.92
C ASN A 122 -4.96 -25.72 12.28
N VAL A 123 -6.11 -25.22 12.75
CA VAL A 123 -6.71 -25.59 14.03
C VAL A 123 -8.12 -26.12 13.85
N PRO A 124 -8.62 -27.03 14.70
CA PRO A 124 -9.97 -27.55 14.58
C PRO A 124 -11.06 -26.48 14.83
N ARG A 125 -10.72 -25.44 15.61
CA ARG A 125 -11.59 -24.31 15.92
C ARG A 125 -10.77 -23.10 16.32
N LEU A 126 -11.25 -21.90 16.00
CA LEU A 126 -10.66 -20.65 16.48
C LEU A 126 -10.75 -20.50 18.01
N PRO A 127 -9.87 -19.68 18.61
CA PRO A 127 -9.86 -19.48 20.05
C PRO A 127 -11.19 -18.92 20.58
N PRO A 128 -11.60 -19.31 21.80
CA PRO A 128 -12.83 -18.81 22.40
C PRO A 128 -12.72 -17.33 22.78
N LYS A 129 -13.88 -16.65 22.89
CA LYS A 129 -13.93 -15.22 23.25
C LYS A 129 -13.40 -14.89 24.64
N PRO A 130 -13.72 -15.64 25.73
CA PRO A 130 -13.24 -15.32 27.07
C PRO A 130 -11.71 -15.33 27.18
N LEU A 131 -11.14 -14.31 27.84
CA LEU A 131 -9.70 -14.08 27.90
C LEU A 131 -8.93 -15.27 28.47
N ASP A 132 -9.35 -15.81 29.62
CA ASP A 132 -8.64 -16.91 30.29
C ASP A 132 -8.62 -18.20 29.44
N GLN A 133 -9.74 -18.50 28.77
CA GLN A 133 -9.83 -19.66 27.89
C GLN A 133 -9.01 -19.47 26.61
N ARG A 134 -8.92 -18.23 26.11
CA ARG A 134 -8.08 -17.90 24.97
C ARG A 134 -6.60 -18.02 25.31
N LYS A 135 -6.20 -17.51 26.47
CA LYS A 135 -4.83 -17.64 26.98
C LYS A 135 -4.44 -19.12 27.12
N ALA A 136 -5.29 -19.92 27.77
CA ALA A 136 -5.06 -21.36 27.91
C ALA A 136 -4.98 -22.08 26.56
N TYR A 137 -5.80 -21.69 25.58
CA TYR A 137 -5.74 -22.21 24.22
C TYR A 137 -4.38 -21.91 23.57
N LEU A 138 -3.86 -20.70 23.74
CA LEU A 138 -2.59 -20.28 23.15
C LEU A 138 -1.39 -20.88 23.84
N ASP A 139 -1.43 -20.98 25.16
CA ASP A 139 -0.45 -21.74 25.92
C ASP A 139 -0.40 -23.20 25.44
N ASP A 140 -1.52 -23.77 24.98
CA ASP A 140 -1.55 -25.13 24.44
C ASP A 140 -0.95 -25.22 23.04
N VAL A 141 -1.37 -24.37 22.09
CA VAL A 141 -0.82 -24.41 20.72
C VAL A 141 0.64 -23.99 20.64
N SER A 142 1.13 -23.19 21.61
CA SER A 142 2.51 -22.73 21.66
C SER A 142 3.51 -23.71 22.28
N LYS A 143 3.07 -24.81 22.89
CA LYS A 143 3.97 -25.84 23.48
C LYS A 143 4.84 -26.53 22.45
N SER A 144 4.43 -26.55 21.19
CA SER A 144 5.14 -27.23 20.11
C SER A 144 5.01 -26.40 18.84
N PRO A 145 5.72 -25.25 18.77
CA PRO A 145 5.64 -24.40 17.60
C PRO A 145 6.03 -25.21 16.35
N PRO A 146 5.30 -25.03 15.24
CA PRO A 146 5.49 -25.82 14.04
C PRO A 146 6.85 -25.52 13.38
N ASP A 147 7.28 -26.46 12.54
CA ASP A 147 8.49 -26.35 11.72
C ASP A 147 8.51 -25.04 10.89
N LYS A 148 9.72 -24.55 10.56
CA LYS A 148 10.00 -23.32 9.79
C LYS A 148 9.18 -23.20 8.49
N ARG A 149 8.70 -24.30 7.92
CA ARG A 149 7.76 -24.30 6.77
C ARG A 149 6.42 -23.59 7.04
N ASN A 150 6.07 -23.36 8.30
CA ASN A 150 4.82 -22.71 8.71
C ASN A 150 5.06 -21.26 9.16
N TRP A 151 6.28 -20.74 8.95
CA TRP A 151 6.62 -19.37 9.32
C TRP A 151 6.51 -18.48 8.10
N GLU A 152 5.94 -17.30 8.29
CA GLU A 152 5.92 -16.23 7.30
C GLU A 152 6.33 -14.90 7.92
N ALA A 153 6.83 -14.00 7.09
CA ALA A 153 7.09 -12.62 7.51
C ALA A 153 5.75 -11.88 7.66
N GLY A 154 5.43 -11.44 8.88
CA GLY A 154 4.13 -10.88 9.25
C GLY A 154 4.15 -9.38 9.54
N GLY A 155 2.97 -8.83 9.85
CA GLY A 155 2.79 -7.42 10.17
C GLY A 155 3.16 -6.51 8.99
N ASN A 156 3.98 -5.49 9.25
CA ASN A 156 4.41 -4.53 8.22
C ASN A 156 5.23 -5.17 7.09
N CYS A 157 5.76 -6.39 7.29
CA CYS A 157 6.43 -7.16 6.23
C CYS A 157 5.52 -7.36 5.01
N ASN A 158 4.22 -7.62 5.20
CA ASN A 158 3.27 -7.82 4.11
C ASN A 158 3.23 -6.61 3.16
N MET A 159 3.15 -5.40 3.74
CA MET A 159 3.05 -4.16 2.99
C MET A 159 4.35 -3.85 2.26
N VAL A 160 5.49 -3.97 2.96
CA VAL A 160 6.79 -3.60 2.39
C VAL A 160 7.26 -4.59 1.32
N ILE A 161 6.95 -5.89 1.47
CA ILE A 161 7.19 -6.91 0.44
C ILE A 161 6.34 -6.62 -0.80
N ALA A 162 5.04 -6.34 -0.64
CA ALA A 162 4.19 -5.97 -1.77
C ALA A 162 4.69 -4.69 -2.47
N ALA A 163 5.16 -3.70 -1.71
CA ALA A 163 5.73 -2.46 -2.25
C ALA A 163 7.03 -2.72 -3.03
N ALA A 164 7.95 -3.50 -2.47
CA ALA A 164 9.18 -3.92 -3.13
C ALA A 164 8.86 -4.69 -4.41
N ARG A 165 7.88 -5.60 -4.40
CA ARG A 165 7.43 -6.36 -5.58
C ARG A 165 6.87 -5.46 -6.69
N LEU A 166 6.20 -4.36 -6.34
CA LEU A 166 5.79 -3.28 -7.26
C LEU A 166 6.94 -2.38 -7.74
N GLY A 167 8.19 -2.65 -7.34
CA GLY A 167 9.39 -1.94 -7.78
C GLY A 167 9.72 -0.68 -6.98
N LEU A 168 9.15 -0.51 -5.79
CA LEU A 168 9.51 0.58 -4.89
C LEU A 168 10.78 0.26 -4.10
N SER A 169 11.61 1.28 -3.86
CA SER A 169 12.76 1.20 -2.95
C SER A 169 12.27 1.25 -1.51
N CYS A 170 12.52 0.20 -0.73
CA CYS A 170 11.87 0.00 0.55
C CYS A 170 12.83 -0.18 1.72
N ALA A 171 12.40 0.35 2.88
CA ALA A 171 13.05 0.09 4.16
C ALA A 171 12.02 -0.23 5.24
N THR A 172 12.44 -0.91 6.30
CA THR A 172 11.64 -1.07 7.52
C THR A 172 12.44 -0.65 8.74
N ILE A 173 11.78 0.03 9.67
CA ILE A 173 12.35 0.57 10.90
C ILE A 173 11.65 -0.13 12.06
N GLY A 174 12.36 -0.94 12.85
CA GLY A 174 11.72 -1.77 13.86
C GLY A 174 12.70 -2.56 14.70
N HIS A 175 12.16 -3.32 15.65
CA HIS A 175 12.95 -4.28 16.44
C HIS A 175 12.90 -5.68 15.82
N VAL A 176 14.04 -6.36 15.79
CA VAL A 176 14.18 -7.76 15.42
C VAL A 176 15.17 -8.38 16.40
N GLY A 177 14.81 -9.51 17.02
CA GLY A 177 15.68 -10.19 17.98
C GLY A 177 16.82 -10.95 17.31
N ASP A 178 17.85 -11.31 18.07
CA ASP A 178 19.02 -12.06 17.58
C ASP A 178 18.80 -13.59 17.54
N GLU A 179 17.55 -14.03 17.65
CA GLU A 179 17.17 -15.45 17.64
C GLU A 179 16.71 -15.92 16.24
N ILE A 180 16.39 -17.21 16.10
CA ILE A 180 16.09 -17.86 14.81
C ILE A 180 14.92 -17.23 14.01
N TYR A 181 13.88 -16.75 14.66
CA TYR A 181 12.75 -16.04 14.05
C TYR A 181 13.19 -14.67 13.53
N GLY A 182 14.02 -13.97 14.29
CA GLY A 182 14.62 -12.70 13.87
C GLY A 182 15.54 -12.88 12.68
N GLN A 183 16.43 -13.87 12.71
CA GLN A 183 17.25 -14.23 11.55
C GLN A 183 16.39 -14.59 10.34
N PHE A 184 15.32 -15.36 10.54
CA PHE A 184 14.38 -15.68 9.47
C PHE A 184 13.74 -14.43 8.84
N LEU A 185 13.31 -13.44 9.64
CA LEU A 185 12.77 -12.19 9.08
C LEU A 185 13.81 -11.44 8.26
N LEU A 186 15.04 -11.37 8.74
CA LEU A 186 16.13 -10.68 8.05
C LEU A 186 16.45 -11.35 6.72
N ASP A 187 16.55 -12.69 6.70
CA ASP A 187 16.75 -13.47 5.46
C ASP A 187 15.65 -13.15 4.44
N VAL A 188 14.37 -13.15 4.87
CA VAL A 188 13.24 -12.88 3.98
C VAL A 188 13.26 -11.44 3.44
N LEU A 189 13.59 -10.46 4.29
CA LEU A 189 13.64 -9.07 3.88
C LEU A 189 14.83 -8.80 2.93
N GLU A 190 15.98 -9.45 3.16
CA GLU A 190 17.13 -9.39 2.28
C GLU A 190 16.83 -10.01 0.91
N ASP A 191 16.18 -11.18 0.87
CA ASP A 191 15.77 -11.86 -0.37
C ASP A 191 14.82 -10.99 -1.22
N GLU A 192 14.00 -10.14 -0.58
CA GLU A 192 13.10 -9.19 -1.24
C GLU A 192 13.76 -7.83 -1.55
N GLY A 193 15.04 -7.65 -1.20
CA GLY A 193 15.81 -6.43 -1.44
C GLY A 193 15.41 -5.25 -0.55
N ILE A 194 14.92 -5.51 0.66
CA ILE A 194 14.38 -4.51 1.59
C ILE A 194 15.42 -4.20 2.67
N SER A 195 15.71 -2.93 2.86
CA SER A 195 16.66 -2.50 3.91
C SER A 195 16.02 -2.57 5.29
N VAL A 196 16.77 -3.05 6.29
CA VAL A 196 16.31 -3.11 7.68
C VAL A 196 17.10 -2.12 8.55
N VAL A 197 16.38 -1.24 9.24
CA VAL A 197 16.93 -0.28 10.19
C VAL A 197 16.49 -0.69 11.58
N ARG A 198 17.39 -1.36 12.31
CA ARG A 198 17.11 -1.82 13.67
C ARG A 198 17.01 -0.64 14.63
N MET A 199 16.02 -0.70 15.51
CA MET A 199 15.89 0.20 16.65
C MET A 199 16.41 -0.51 17.90
N ASP A 200 17.74 -0.54 18.03
CA ASP A 200 18.41 -1.12 19.21
C ASP A 200 18.55 -0.04 20.30
N GLY A 201 18.59 -0.46 21.57
CA GLY A 201 18.83 0.46 22.69
C GLY A 201 20.26 0.98 22.67
N GLU A 202 20.45 2.30 22.64
CA GLU A 202 21.76 2.91 22.91
C GLU A 202 22.14 2.68 24.38
N ASN A 203 23.10 1.78 24.62
CA ASN A 203 23.74 1.47 25.91
C ASN A 203 22.91 0.65 26.89
N ASP A 204 22.85 -0.67 26.69
CA ASP A 204 22.64 -1.55 27.83
C ASP A 204 23.36 -2.88 27.62
N GLU A 205 24.42 -3.10 28.40
CA GLU A 205 24.96 -4.42 28.72
C GLU A 205 23.86 -5.23 29.43
N VAL A 206 22.84 -5.64 28.69
CA VAL A 206 21.71 -6.41 29.21
C VAL A 206 21.75 -7.77 28.56
N SER A 207 22.01 -8.77 29.40
CA SER A 207 21.88 -10.20 29.15
C SER A 207 20.92 -10.50 28.01
N SER A 208 21.46 -11.03 26.92
CA SER A 208 20.82 -11.43 25.65
C SER A 208 19.79 -12.56 25.79
N SER A 209 19.04 -12.59 26.90
CA SER A 209 18.21 -13.71 27.33
C SER A 209 16.87 -13.29 27.96
N SER A 210 16.47 -12.02 27.85
CA SER A 210 15.14 -11.59 28.28
C SER A 210 14.16 -11.68 27.12
N ALA A 211 13.03 -12.36 27.33
CA ALA A 211 11.94 -12.47 26.36
C ALA A 211 11.38 -11.10 25.90
N ALA A 212 11.77 -9.99 26.54
CA ALA A 212 11.42 -8.63 26.11
C ALA A 212 12.18 -8.15 24.86
N TYR A 213 13.24 -8.86 24.43
CA TYR A 213 14.04 -8.54 23.24
C TYR A 213 13.88 -9.58 22.12
N GLU A 214 13.06 -10.61 22.32
CA GLU A 214 12.77 -11.60 21.27
C GLU A 214 11.90 -10.99 20.17
N THR A 215 12.05 -11.50 18.95
CA THR A 215 11.20 -11.14 17.82
C THR A 215 9.74 -11.41 18.14
N LEU A 216 8.85 -10.49 17.76
CA LEU A 216 7.42 -10.67 17.99
C LEU A 216 6.91 -11.86 17.18
N LEU A 217 6.17 -12.76 17.83
CA LEU A 217 5.47 -13.86 17.16
C LEU A 217 3.97 -13.59 17.13
N CYS A 218 3.34 -13.88 16.01
CA CYS A 218 1.90 -13.83 15.82
C CYS A 218 1.40 -15.21 15.40
N TRP A 219 0.51 -15.81 16.17
CA TRP A 219 -0.15 -17.06 15.81
C TRP A 219 -1.30 -16.77 14.85
N VAL A 220 -1.17 -17.25 13.62
CA VAL A 220 -2.19 -17.14 12.58
C VAL A 220 -2.93 -18.47 12.50
N LEU A 221 -4.08 -18.54 13.17
CA LEU A 221 -4.87 -19.75 13.34
C LEU A 221 -5.95 -19.82 12.25
N VAL A 222 -5.95 -20.90 11.48
CA VAL A 222 -6.88 -21.13 10.36
C VAL A 222 -7.81 -22.27 10.71
N ASP A 223 -9.13 -22.03 10.71
CA ASP A 223 -10.12 -23.08 10.96
C ASP A 223 -10.57 -23.80 9.68
N PRO A 224 -11.34 -24.91 9.78
CA PRO A 224 -11.81 -25.64 8.60
C PRO A 224 -12.74 -24.83 7.68
N MET A 225 -13.25 -23.69 8.14
CA MET A 225 -14.06 -22.76 7.34
C MET A 225 -13.22 -21.65 6.70
N GLN A 226 -11.88 -21.75 6.76
CA GLN A 226 -10.93 -20.75 6.26
C GLN A 226 -11.09 -19.39 6.93
N ARG A 227 -11.53 -19.37 8.20
CA ARG A 227 -11.52 -18.16 9.03
C ARG A 227 -10.21 -18.09 9.79
N HIS A 228 -9.74 -16.86 9.99
CA HIS A 228 -8.49 -16.58 10.68
C HIS A 228 -8.73 -16.03 12.08
N GLY A 229 -7.89 -16.46 13.02
CA GLY A 229 -7.69 -15.83 14.31
C GLY A 229 -6.22 -15.44 14.46
N PHE A 230 -5.97 -14.21 14.87
CA PHE A 230 -4.63 -13.70 15.10
C PHE A 230 -4.41 -13.55 16.60
N CYS A 231 -3.28 -14.02 17.10
CA CYS A 231 -2.93 -13.74 18.47
C CYS A 231 -1.43 -13.69 18.69
N SER A 232 -0.97 -12.64 19.35
CA SER A 232 0.40 -12.51 19.81
C SER A 232 0.47 -12.56 21.33
N ARG A 233 1.67 -12.79 21.88
CA ARG A 233 1.92 -12.60 23.32
C ARG A 233 1.60 -11.17 23.77
N ALA A 234 1.75 -10.19 22.86
CA ALA A 234 1.38 -8.79 23.13
C ALA A 234 -0.10 -8.63 23.48
N ASP A 235 -1.01 -9.48 22.98
CA ASP A 235 -2.45 -9.42 23.29
C ASP A 235 -2.77 -9.73 24.77
N PHE A 236 -1.83 -10.28 25.53
CA PHE A 236 -1.98 -10.61 26.95
C PHE A 236 -1.22 -9.64 27.87
N SER A 237 -0.70 -8.55 27.31
CA SER A 237 -0.01 -7.48 28.03
C SER A 237 -0.79 -6.17 27.90
N ASN A 238 -0.76 -5.35 28.94
CA ASN A 238 -1.23 -3.96 28.85
C ASN A 238 -0.11 -2.99 28.43
N GLU A 239 1.14 -3.47 28.46
CA GLU A 239 2.32 -2.71 28.05
C GLU A 239 2.74 -3.11 26.62
N PRO A 240 3.20 -2.16 25.79
CA PRO A 240 3.76 -2.47 24.48
C PRO A 240 4.93 -3.46 24.56
N ALA A 241 5.06 -4.30 23.53
CA ALA A 241 6.05 -5.38 23.49
C ALA A 241 7.49 -4.88 23.74
N PHE A 242 7.82 -3.70 23.21
CA PHE A 242 9.16 -3.11 23.30
C PHE A 242 9.14 -1.76 24.02
N VAL A 243 8.49 -1.71 25.19
CA VAL A 243 8.38 -0.50 26.04
C VAL A 243 9.74 0.11 26.42
N TRP A 244 10.84 -0.64 26.33
CA TRP A 244 12.20 -0.17 26.56
C TRP A 244 12.69 0.79 25.47
N MET A 245 12.12 0.75 24.26
CA MET A 245 12.39 1.74 23.21
C MET A 245 11.72 3.07 23.55
N LYS A 246 12.52 4.06 23.95
CA LYS A 246 12.02 5.38 24.37
C LYS A 246 12.16 6.48 23.31
N LYS A 247 13.08 6.32 22.36
CA LYS A 247 13.44 7.35 21.37
C LYS A 247 13.80 6.72 20.04
N LEU A 248 13.64 7.49 18.97
CA LEU A 248 14.15 7.12 17.64
C LEU A 248 15.68 7.18 17.65
N SER A 249 16.33 6.14 17.15
CA SER A 249 17.78 6.14 16.90
C SER A 249 18.15 7.15 15.80
N PRO A 250 19.41 7.58 15.73
CA PRO A 250 19.91 8.40 14.62
C PRO A 250 19.65 7.76 13.25
N GLU A 251 19.79 6.45 13.15
CA GLU A 251 19.58 5.66 11.93
C GLU A 251 18.09 5.65 11.54
N ALA A 252 17.19 5.46 12.52
CA ALA A 252 15.75 5.55 12.29
C ALA A 252 15.34 6.94 11.80
N LYS A 253 15.87 8.01 12.43
CA LYS A 253 15.65 9.39 11.95
C LYS A 253 16.19 9.59 10.54
N LYS A 254 17.39 9.10 10.23
CA LYS A 254 17.95 9.18 8.88
C LYS A 254 17.04 8.47 7.87
N ALA A 255 16.58 7.26 8.16
CA ALA A 255 15.68 6.52 7.28
C ALA A 255 14.37 7.28 7.04
N ILE A 256 13.74 7.81 8.09
CA ILE A 256 12.53 8.65 7.97
C ILE A 256 12.81 9.87 7.09
N LYS A 257 13.93 10.58 7.32
CA LYS A 257 14.32 11.77 6.57
C LYS A 257 14.59 11.49 5.09
N HIS A 258 15.09 10.32 4.74
CA HIS A 258 15.36 9.93 3.35
C HIS A 258 14.19 9.21 2.66
N SER A 259 13.06 9.04 3.36
CA SER A 259 11.86 8.39 2.82
C SER A 259 10.86 9.37 2.21
N LYS A 260 10.22 8.99 1.10
CA LYS A 260 9.07 9.73 0.54
C LYS A 260 7.82 9.52 1.39
N ILE A 261 7.60 8.27 1.82
CA ILE A 261 6.49 7.86 2.68
C ILE A 261 7.01 7.18 3.94
N LEU A 262 6.47 7.55 5.11
CA LEU A 262 6.52 6.75 6.34
C LEU A 262 5.14 6.11 6.55
N PHE A 263 5.07 4.79 6.52
CA PHE A 263 3.87 4.03 6.81
C PHE A 263 3.84 3.59 8.28
N CYS A 264 2.77 3.96 8.96
CA CYS A 264 2.46 3.55 10.32
C CYS A 264 1.11 2.82 10.34
N ASN A 265 0.97 1.83 11.22
CA ASN A 265 -0.29 1.14 11.40
C ASN A 265 -0.72 1.11 12.89
N GLY A 266 -1.97 0.73 13.14
CA GLY A 266 -2.51 0.66 14.50
C GLY A 266 -1.88 -0.42 15.38
N TYR A 267 -1.34 -1.49 14.81
CA TYR A 267 -0.61 -2.53 15.55
C TYR A 267 0.77 -2.06 16.02
N GLY A 268 1.30 -0.97 15.46
CA GLY A 268 2.48 -0.29 16.00
C GLY A 268 2.33 0.14 17.47
N PHE A 269 1.09 0.35 17.95
CA PHE A 269 0.79 0.67 19.35
C PHE A 269 0.92 -0.53 20.30
N ASP A 270 0.85 -1.75 19.76
CA ASP A 270 1.04 -2.98 20.54
C ASP A 270 2.53 -3.28 20.72
N GLU A 271 3.37 -2.67 19.87
CA GLU A 271 4.82 -2.85 19.86
C GLU A 271 5.55 -1.69 20.55
N LEU A 272 5.19 -0.45 20.20
CA LEU A 272 5.90 0.77 20.56
C LEU A 272 5.05 1.67 21.47
N ALA A 273 5.72 2.39 22.37
CA ALA A 273 5.04 3.35 23.23
C ALA A 273 4.37 4.47 22.40
N PRO A 274 3.16 4.94 22.79
CA PRO A 274 2.47 6.03 22.09
C PRO A 274 3.33 7.29 21.91
N SER A 275 4.19 7.61 22.88
CA SER A 275 5.12 8.76 22.81
C SER A 275 6.17 8.61 21.72
N LEU A 276 6.70 7.40 21.50
CA LEU A 276 7.67 7.13 20.43
C LEU A 276 7.01 7.23 19.05
N LEU A 277 5.82 6.66 18.89
CA LEU A 277 5.03 6.77 17.65
C LEU A 277 4.71 8.22 17.30
N VAL A 278 4.31 9.03 18.29
CA VAL A 278 4.06 10.47 18.10
C VAL A 278 5.35 11.20 17.73
N SER A 279 6.48 10.87 18.36
CA SER A 279 7.78 11.46 18.01
C SER A 279 8.18 11.15 16.56
N ALA A 280 7.93 9.92 16.08
CA ALA A 280 8.20 9.54 14.70
C ALA A 280 7.29 10.28 13.70
N LEU A 281 5.99 10.37 14.01
CA LEU A 281 5.02 11.14 13.24
C LEU A 281 5.42 12.62 13.13
N GLU A 282 5.75 13.26 14.24
CA GLU A 282 6.14 14.68 14.28
C GLU A 282 7.43 14.92 13.52
N TYR A 283 8.43 14.05 13.70
CA TYR A 283 9.68 14.14 12.97
C TYR A 283 9.49 13.93 11.46
N ALA A 284 8.68 12.96 11.03
CA ALA A 284 8.36 12.76 9.61
C ALA A 284 7.72 14.00 9.00
N VAL A 285 6.79 14.63 9.71
CA VAL A 285 6.16 15.89 9.30
C VAL A 285 7.19 17.02 9.19
N GLU A 286 8.08 17.16 10.17
CA GLU A 286 9.13 18.18 10.22
C GLU A 286 10.10 18.10 9.03
N VAL A 287 10.52 16.88 8.66
CA VAL A 287 11.46 16.63 7.55
C VAL A 287 10.78 16.45 6.19
N GLY A 288 9.49 16.75 6.10
CA GLY A 288 8.72 16.70 4.86
C GLY A 288 8.47 15.30 4.29
N THR A 289 8.56 14.26 5.11
CA THR A 289 8.17 12.89 4.74
C THR A 289 6.65 12.76 4.85
N SER A 290 5.99 12.24 3.81
CA SER A 290 4.54 12.06 3.84
C SER A 290 4.18 10.90 4.77
N VAL A 291 3.15 11.07 5.59
CA VAL A 291 2.76 10.01 6.55
C VAL A 291 1.49 9.31 6.11
N PHE A 292 1.58 8.00 5.97
CA PHE A 292 0.46 7.11 5.70
C PHE A 292 0.09 6.38 6.99
N PHE A 293 -1.19 6.40 7.34
CA PHE A 293 -1.67 5.74 8.55
C PHE A 293 -2.81 4.78 8.24
N ASP A 294 -2.65 3.52 8.63
CA ASP A 294 -3.72 2.52 8.66
C ASP A 294 -3.98 2.10 10.12
N PRO A 295 -4.96 2.70 10.82
CA PRO A 295 -5.24 2.33 12.20
C PRO A 295 -5.73 0.88 12.34
N GLY A 296 -6.20 0.26 11.25
CA GLY A 296 -6.76 -1.08 11.24
C GLY A 296 -7.82 -1.31 12.33
N PRO A 297 -8.01 -2.56 12.77
CA PRO A 297 -8.94 -2.90 13.84
C PRO A 297 -8.60 -2.20 15.17
N ARG A 298 -7.32 -1.83 15.35
CA ARG A 298 -6.84 -1.13 16.55
C ARG A 298 -7.40 0.27 16.67
N GLY A 299 -7.80 0.93 15.58
CA GLY A 299 -8.42 2.26 15.62
C GLY A 299 -9.57 2.36 16.61
N LYS A 300 -10.48 1.38 16.60
CA LYS A 300 -11.62 1.31 17.53
C LYS A 300 -11.18 1.16 18.98
N THR A 301 -10.25 0.24 19.24
CA THR A 301 -9.77 -0.04 20.60
C THR A 301 -8.93 1.09 21.17
N LEU A 302 -8.12 1.74 20.34
CA LEU A 302 -7.32 2.91 20.70
C LEU A 302 -8.22 4.12 21.00
N HIS A 303 -9.35 4.28 20.27
CA HIS A 303 -10.33 5.33 20.53
C HIS A 303 -10.94 5.24 21.93
N SER A 304 -11.08 4.03 22.48
CA SER A 304 -11.53 3.78 23.86
C SER A 304 -10.41 3.35 24.81
N GLY A 305 -9.14 3.52 24.40
CA GLY A 305 -7.97 3.04 25.12
C GLY A 305 -7.57 3.96 26.27
N SER A 306 -6.32 3.86 26.71
CA SER A 306 -5.71 4.78 27.66
C SER A 306 -5.69 6.23 27.14
N PRO A 307 -5.58 7.24 28.02
CA PRO A 307 -5.48 8.63 27.59
C PRO A 307 -4.31 8.90 26.64
N ASP A 308 -3.19 8.19 26.77
CA ASP A 308 -2.04 8.32 25.88
C ASP A 308 -2.30 7.75 24.49
N GLU A 309 -2.92 6.56 24.41
CA GLU A 309 -3.35 5.96 23.14
C GLU A 309 -4.36 6.85 22.42
N GLN A 310 -5.36 7.39 23.13
CA GLN A 310 -6.36 8.28 22.54
C GLN A 310 -5.73 9.57 22.00
N ARG A 311 -4.79 10.18 22.74
CA ARG A 311 -4.07 11.38 22.29
C ARG A 311 -3.22 11.09 21.06
N ALA A 312 -2.48 10.00 21.07
CA ALA A 312 -1.64 9.59 19.96
C ALA A 312 -2.48 9.26 18.72
N LEU A 313 -3.55 8.46 18.84
CA LEU A 313 -4.48 8.19 17.74
C LEU A 313 -5.04 9.49 17.15
N SER A 314 -5.50 10.42 18.01
CA SER A 314 -6.00 11.73 17.58
C SER A 314 -4.94 12.52 16.81
N LYS A 315 -3.68 12.48 17.24
CA LYS A 315 -2.56 13.11 16.53
C LYS A 315 -2.35 12.47 15.14
N PHE A 316 -2.33 11.14 15.04
CA PHE A 316 -2.22 10.44 13.76
C PHE A 316 -3.35 10.78 12.80
N LEU A 317 -4.60 10.76 13.27
CA LEU A 317 -5.78 11.13 12.47
C LEU A 317 -5.73 12.59 11.97
N ARG A 318 -5.05 13.48 12.69
CA ARG A 318 -4.92 14.91 12.33
C ARG A 318 -3.74 15.21 11.40
N MET A 319 -2.63 14.50 11.59
CA MET A 319 -1.32 14.87 11.02
C MET A 319 -0.88 13.99 9.85
N SER A 320 -1.54 12.85 9.62
CA SER A 320 -1.25 12.00 8.46
C SER A 320 -1.69 12.67 7.16
N ASP A 321 -0.94 12.41 6.09
CA ASP A 321 -1.26 12.86 4.74
C ASP A 321 -2.28 11.92 4.06
N VAL A 322 -2.22 10.63 4.39
CA VAL A 322 -3.10 9.59 3.84
C VAL A 322 -3.62 8.68 4.95
N LEU A 323 -4.93 8.47 4.99
CA LEU A 323 -5.59 7.55 5.92
C LEU A 323 -6.19 6.38 5.13
N LEU A 324 -5.89 5.15 5.55
CA LEU A 324 -6.38 3.93 4.91
C LEU A 324 -7.23 3.14 5.89
N LEU A 325 -8.48 2.85 5.52
CA LEU A 325 -9.45 2.21 6.40
C LEU A 325 -10.34 1.26 5.63
N THR A 326 -10.93 0.29 6.29
CA THR A 326 -12.15 -0.37 5.80
C THR A 326 -13.39 0.47 6.08
N SER A 327 -14.51 0.15 5.44
CA SER A 327 -15.80 0.79 5.72
C SER A 327 -16.18 0.70 7.21
N GLU A 328 -15.98 -0.47 7.80
CA GLU A 328 -16.31 -0.78 9.19
C GLU A 328 -15.40 -0.04 10.17
N GLU A 329 -14.11 0.10 9.84
CA GLU A 329 -13.17 0.89 10.64
C GLU A 329 -13.51 2.39 10.58
N ALA A 330 -13.85 2.91 9.41
CA ALA A 330 -14.27 4.31 9.25
C ALA A 330 -15.57 4.61 10.01
N GLU A 331 -16.56 3.72 9.93
CA GLU A 331 -17.77 3.81 10.74
C GLU A 331 -17.44 3.79 12.24
N SER A 332 -16.54 2.91 12.68
CA SER A 332 -16.17 2.81 14.09
C SER A 332 -15.53 4.09 14.67
N LEU A 333 -14.81 4.85 13.84
CA LEU A 333 -14.15 6.10 14.23
C LEU A 333 -15.04 7.35 14.12
N THR A 334 -16.11 7.26 13.33
CA THR A 334 -16.96 8.42 12.99
C THR A 334 -18.38 8.30 13.51
N GLY A 335 -18.88 7.08 13.71
CA GLY A 335 -20.31 6.78 13.91
C GLY A 335 -21.14 6.87 12.62
N ILE A 336 -20.52 7.01 11.45
CA ILE A 336 -21.21 7.24 10.17
C ILE A 336 -21.13 5.96 9.32
N GLY A 337 -22.29 5.33 9.06
CA GLY A 337 -22.33 4.07 8.30
C GLY A 337 -22.19 4.22 6.78
N ASN A 338 -22.36 5.42 6.22
CA ASN A 338 -22.08 5.66 4.80
C ASN A 338 -20.56 5.92 4.64
N PRO A 339 -19.82 5.10 3.87
CA PRO A 339 -18.37 5.20 3.80
C PRO A 339 -17.86 6.48 3.14
N VAL A 340 -18.62 7.06 2.22
CA VAL A 340 -18.27 8.35 1.60
C VAL A 340 -18.32 9.46 2.66
N LEU A 341 -19.44 9.58 3.37
CA LEU A 341 -19.63 10.58 4.41
C LEU A 341 -18.64 10.40 5.58
N ALA A 342 -18.38 9.16 5.97
CA ALA A 342 -17.37 8.85 6.99
C ALA A 342 -15.98 9.33 6.56
N GLY A 343 -15.59 9.06 5.31
CA GLY A 343 -14.32 9.51 4.77
C GLY A 343 -14.21 11.04 4.66
N GLN A 344 -15.28 11.73 4.25
CA GLN A 344 -15.32 13.19 4.24
C GLN A 344 -15.18 13.80 5.65
N GLU A 345 -15.83 13.22 6.66
CA GLU A 345 -15.69 13.66 8.04
C GLU A 345 -14.25 13.46 8.57
N LEU A 346 -13.62 12.34 8.24
CA LEU A 346 -12.21 12.09 8.60
C LEU A 346 -11.27 13.07 7.91
N LEU A 347 -11.50 13.35 6.63
CA LEU A 347 -10.75 14.35 5.87
C LEU A 347 -10.87 15.73 6.51
N ARG A 348 -12.08 16.14 6.91
CA ARG A 348 -12.36 17.42 7.59
C ARG A 348 -11.68 17.52 8.97
N ARG A 349 -11.59 16.41 9.71
CA ARG A 349 -10.87 16.34 11.00
C ARG A 349 -9.34 16.42 10.82
N GLY A 350 -8.85 15.99 9.66
CA GLY A 350 -7.44 15.89 9.32
C GLY A 350 -6.82 17.20 8.86
N THR A 351 -6.02 17.86 9.71
CA THR A 351 -5.38 19.15 9.37
C THR A 351 -4.36 19.07 8.21
N ARG A 352 -3.75 17.90 7.99
CA ARG A 352 -2.82 17.65 6.88
C ARG A 352 -3.34 16.64 5.85
N MET A 353 -4.52 16.09 6.10
CA MET A 353 -5.04 14.95 5.35
C MET A 353 -5.33 15.36 3.92
N LYS A 354 -4.76 14.62 2.98
CA LYS A 354 -4.99 14.80 1.55
C LYS A 354 -5.95 13.75 1.04
N TRP A 355 -5.70 12.48 1.39
CA TRP A 355 -6.47 11.33 0.89
C TRP A 355 -7.03 10.52 2.06
N VAL A 356 -8.31 10.17 1.97
CA VAL A 356 -8.93 9.12 2.78
C VAL A 356 -9.34 7.99 1.85
N ILE A 357 -8.79 6.80 2.05
CA ILE A 357 -9.09 5.61 1.27
C ILE A 357 -9.94 4.66 2.09
N ILE A 358 -11.09 4.28 1.54
CA ILE A 358 -12.01 3.32 2.15
C ILE A 358 -12.04 2.03 1.33
N LYS A 359 -11.60 0.94 1.95
CA LYS A 359 -11.59 -0.43 1.42
C LYS A 359 -12.94 -1.10 1.76
N MET A 360 -13.56 -1.75 0.78
CA MET A 360 -14.86 -2.42 0.95
C MET A 360 -14.82 -3.87 0.45
N GLY A 361 -13.64 -4.50 0.51
CA GLY A 361 -13.42 -5.90 0.10
C GLY A 361 -13.85 -6.14 -1.35
N ALA A 362 -14.69 -7.15 -1.59
CA ALA A 362 -15.19 -7.51 -2.92
C ALA A 362 -16.02 -6.41 -3.61
N LYS A 363 -16.42 -5.36 -2.88
CA LYS A 363 -17.10 -4.19 -3.44
C LYS A 363 -16.14 -3.14 -3.99
N GLY A 364 -14.81 -3.30 -3.78
CA GLY A 364 -13.81 -2.35 -4.24
C GLY A 364 -13.46 -1.28 -3.21
N SER A 365 -13.24 -0.05 -3.66
CA SER A 365 -12.66 1.01 -2.83
C SER A 365 -13.05 2.42 -3.27
N LEU A 366 -12.94 3.36 -2.33
CA LEU A 366 -13.11 4.80 -2.51
C LEU A 366 -11.81 5.54 -2.17
N LEU A 367 -11.50 6.62 -2.89
CA LEU A 367 -10.46 7.59 -2.55
C LEU A 367 -11.12 8.97 -2.52
N ILE A 368 -11.11 9.59 -1.35
CA ILE A 368 -11.80 10.83 -1.05
C ILE A 368 -10.75 11.91 -0.82
N THR A 369 -10.91 13.03 -1.52
CA THR A 369 -10.11 14.25 -1.40
C THR A 369 -11.03 15.43 -1.11
N THR A 370 -10.47 16.62 -0.90
CA THR A 370 -11.27 17.81 -0.62
C THR A 370 -12.14 18.25 -1.80
N SER A 371 -11.75 17.91 -3.04
CA SER A 371 -12.44 18.33 -4.26
C SER A 371 -13.16 17.19 -4.99
N SER A 372 -12.71 15.94 -4.83
CA SER A 372 -13.17 14.83 -5.64
C SER A 372 -13.24 13.49 -4.91
N ILE A 373 -14.08 12.61 -5.45
CA ILE A 373 -14.18 11.20 -5.06
C ILE A 373 -13.84 10.35 -6.27
N SER A 374 -12.93 9.40 -6.09
CA SER A 374 -12.70 8.32 -7.05
C SER A 374 -13.19 7.00 -6.48
N CYS A 375 -13.82 6.19 -7.33
CA CYS A 375 -14.40 4.91 -7.00
C CYS A 375 -13.85 3.86 -7.97
N SER A 376 -13.44 2.71 -7.43
CA SER A 376 -13.07 1.56 -8.24
C SER A 376 -13.75 0.31 -7.67
N PRO A 377 -14.56 -0.40 -8.45
CA PRO A 377 -14.95 -1.77 -8.13
C PRO A 377 -13.72 -2.67 -7.95
N ALA A 378 -13.90 -3.78 -7.23
CA ALA A 378 -12.85 -4.80 -7.10
C ALA A 378 -12.77 -5.63 -8.39
N PHE A 379 -11.62 -6.26 -8.62
CA PHE A 379 -11.50 -7.29 -9.65
C PHE A 379 -12.27 -8.55 -9.25
N LYS A 380 -12.86 -9.22 -10.23
CA LYS A 380 -13.53 -10.50 -10.02
C LYS A 380 -12.48 -11.62 -9.99
N VAL A 381 -12.33 -12.26 -8.84
CA VAL A 381 -11.34 -13.34 -8.62
C VAL A 381 -11.92 -14.45 -7.75
N ASP A 382 -11.37 -15.65 -7.89
CA ASP A 382 -11.60 -16.74 -6.94
C ASP A 382 -10.71 -16.52 -5.71
N VAL A 383 -11.33 -16.28 -4.56
CA VAL A 383 -10.63 -15.98 -3.30
C VAL A 383 -10.22 -17.29 -2.62
N ILE A 384 -8.95 -17.40 -2.26
CA ILE A 384 -8.39 -18.49 -1.47
C ILE A 384 -8.19 -18.04 -0.02
N ASP A 385 -7.43 -16.97 0.18
CA ASP A 385 -7.13 -16.39 1.49
C ASP A 385 -7.19 -14.87 1.41
N THR A 386 -7.57 -14.19 2.50
CA THR A 386 -7.65 -12.71 2.55
C THR A 386 -6.58 -12.08 3.45
N VAL A 387 -5.69 -12.88 4.05
CA VAL A 387 -4.54 -12.36 4.82
C VAL A 387 -3.63 -11.55 3.87
N GLY A 388 -3.07 -10.43 4.36
CA GLY A 388 -2.17 -9.57 3.56
C GLY A 388 -2.81 -8.76 2.43
N CYS A 389 -4.09 -8.99 2.07
CA CYS A 389 -4.75 -8.26 0.98
C CYS A 389 -4.83 -6.74 1.24
N GLY A 390 -5.11 -6.34 2.48
CA GLY A 390 -5.16 -4.93 2.89
C GLY A 390 -3.79 -4.27 2.83
N ASP A 391 -2.75 -4.96 3.30
CA ASP A 391 -1.37 -4.49 3.29
C ASP A 391 -0.84 -4.33 1.86
N SER A 392 -1.16 -5.30 0.99
CA SER A 392 -0.78 -5.28 -0.42
C SER A 392 -1.53 -4.18 -1.19
N PHE A 393 -2.80 -3.93 -0.85
CA PHE A 393 -3.54 -2.78 -1.33
C PHE A 393 -2.86 -1.45 -0.92
N VAL A 394 -2.41 -1.32 0.34
CA VAL A 394 -1.72 -0.11 0.83
C VAL A 394 -0.42 0.14 0.05
N ALA A 395 0.35 -0.90 -0.24
CA ALA A 395 1.56 -0.81 -1.06
C ALA A 395 1.30 -0.20 -2.44
N ALA A 396 0.19 -0.58 -3.07
CA ALA A 396 -0.22 -0.05 -4.36
C ALA A 396 -0.74 1.39 -4.29
N ILE A 397 -1.39 1.79 -3.19
CA ILE A 397 -1.71 3.20 -2.93
C ILE A 397 -0.42 4.03 -2.83
N ALA A 398 0.60 3.53 -2.11
CA ALA A 398 1.91 4.19 -2.04
C ALA A 398 2.56 4.29 -3.43
N PHE A 399 2.50 3.24 -4.24
CA PHE A 399 2.97 3.26 -5.63
C PHE A 399 2.28 4.34 -6.46
N GLY A 400 0.95 4.43 -6.40
CA GLY A 400 0.18 5.47 -7.11
C GLY A 400 0.49 6.88 -6.63
N PHE A 401 0.63 7.07 -5.32
CA PHE A 401 0.97 8.35 -4.71
C PHE A 401 2.34 8.87 -5.15
N ILE A 402 3.38 8.03 -5.06
CA ILE A 402 4.76 8.39 -5.43
C ILE A 402 4.86 8.75 -6.91
N HIS A 403 4.15 8.02 -7.76
CA HIS A 403 4.13 8.24 -9.20
C HIS A 403 3.13 9.30 -9.66
N LYS A 404 2.43 9.97 -8.73
CA LYS A 404 1.43 11.00 -9.01
C LYS A 404 0.39 10.54 -10.03
N MET A 405 -0.03 9.29 -9.91
CA MET A 405 -1.00 8.69 -10.81
C MET A 405 -2.39 9.32 -10.60
N PRO A 406 -3.26 9.32 -11.63
CA PRO A 406 -4.66 9.68 -11.44
C PRO A 406 -5.29 8.83 -10.32
N LEU A 407 -6.21 9.42 -9.56
CA LEU A 407 -6.75 8.82 -8.33
C LEU A 407 -7.47 7.48 -8.60
N VAL A 408 -8.24 7.41 -9.70
CA VAL A 408 -8.92 6.19 -10.13
C VAL A 408 -7.95 5.09 -10.59
N HIS A 409 -6.86 5.44 -11.28
CA HIS A 409 -5.80 4.49 -11.64
C HIS A 409 -5.09 3.94 -10.41
N THR A 410 -4.87 4.80 -9.42
CA THR A 410 -4.30 4.42 -8.11
C THR A 410 -5.21 3.42 -7.38
N LEU A 411 -6.53 3.65 -7.36
CA LEU A 411 -7.46 2.68 -6.80
C LEU A 411 -7.54 1.39 -7.60
N MET A 412 -7.54 1.46 -8.93
CA MET A 412 -7.60 0.28 -9.79
C MET A 412 -6.42 -0.66 -9.50
N ILE A 413 -5.20 -0.13 -9.51
CA ILE A 413 -4.00 -0.95 -9.23
C ILE A 413 -4.02 -1.47 -7.79
N ALA A 414 -4.51 -0.68 -6.83
CA ALA A 414 -4.63 -1.15 -5.45
C ALA A 414 -5.62 -2.29 -5.29
N ASN A 415 -6.78 -2.21 -5.95
CA ASN A 415 -7.73 -3.31 -6.00
C ASN A 415 -7.15 -4.53 -6.73
N ALA A 416 -6.39 -4.34 -7.81
CA ALA A 416 -5.75 -5.45 -8.51
C ALA A 416 -4.72 -6.16 -7.63
N VAL A 417 -3.86 -5.42 -6.92
CA VAL A 417 -2.83 -5.99 -6.04
C VAL A 417 -3.45 -6.72 -4.84
N GLY A 418 -4.48 -6.12 -4.23
CA GLY A 418 -5.24 -6.78 -3.16
C GLY A 418 -5.94 -8.06 -3.64
N ALA A 419 -6.60 -8.01 -4.80
CA ALA A 419 -7.29 -9.16 -5.38
C ALA A 419 -6.34 -10.28 -5.84
N ALA A 420 -5.20 -9.93 -6.45
CA ALA A 420 -4.17 -10.89 -6.82
C ALA A 420 -3.56 -11.59 -5.60
N THR A 421 -3.42 -10.86 -4.49
CA THR A 421 -2.98 -11.45 -3.21
C THR A 421 -4.04 -12.42 -2.68
N ALA A 422 -5.32 -12.09 -2.86
CA ALA A 422 -6.42 -12.95 -2.42
C ALA A 422 -6.51 -14.30 -3.13
N MET A 423 -5.88 -14.42 -4.31
CA MET A 423 -5.79 -15.65 -5.09
C MET A 423 -4.68 -16.59 -4.59
N GLY A 424 -3.83 -16.13 -3.65
CA GLY A 424 -2.80 -16.93 -2.98
C GLY A 424 -3.26 -17.42 -1.60
N CYS A 425 -2.43 -18.23 -0.95
CA CYS A 425 -2.66 -18.71 0.42
C CYS A 425 -1.63 -18.07 1.35
N GLY A 426 -2.09 -17.40 2.41
CA GLY A 426 -1.23 -16.68 3.37
C GLY A 426 -0.71 -15.33 2.87
N ALA A 427 0.13 -14.70 3.70
CA ALA A 427 0.81 -13.44 3.42
C ALA A 427 2.34 -13.60 3.50
N GLY A 428 3.07 -12.54 3.84
CA GLY A 428 4.54 -12.52 3.82
C GLY A 428 5.07 -12.77 2.40
N ARG A 429 5.82 -13.86 2.22
CA ARG A 429 6.35 -14.22 0.90
C ARG A 429 5.26 -14.59 -0.11
N ASN A 430 4.04 -14.86 0.36
CA ASN A 430 2.91 -15.30 -0.47
C ASN A 430 2.05 -14.14 -1.00
N VAL A 431 2.37 -12.88 -0.68
CA VAL A 431 1.69 -11.73 -1.31
C VAL A 431 1.89 -11.73 -2.83
N ALA A 432 1.07 -11.02 -3.60
CA ALA A 432 1.13 -11.11 -5.06
C ALA A 432 2.48 -10.69 -5.65
N SER A 433 2.95 -11.46 -6.64
CA SER A 433 4.04 -11.05 -7.55
C SER A 433 3.54 -10.01 -8.56
N LEU A 434 4.47 -9.24 -9.15
CA LEU A 434 4.15 -8.28 -10.19
C LEU A 434 3.50 -8.96 -11.42
N GLU A 435 3.94 -10.16 -11.76
CA GLU A 435 3.40 -10.95 -12.87
C GLU A 435 1.93 -11.31 -12.65
N GLN A 436 1.55 -11.73 -11.44
CA GLN A 436 0.16 -12.01 -11.10
C GLN A 436 -0.72 -10.76 -11.19
N VAL A 437 -0.20 -9.62 -10.74
CA VAL A 437 -0.91 -8.33 -10.82
C VAL A 437 -1.13 -7.92 -12.28
N ILE A 438 -0.07 -7.97 -13.10
CA ILE A 438 -0.15 -7.66 -14.52
C ILE A 438 -1.17 -8.57 -15.21
N GLU A 439 -1.14 -9.87 -14.94
CA GLU A 439 -2.08 -10.83 -15.53
C GLU A 439 -3.54 -10.53 -15.14
N LEU A 440 -3.79 -10.18 -13.87
CA LEU A 440 -5.12 -9.80 -13.43
C LEU A 440 -5.60 -8.51 -14.10
N VAL A 441 -4.75 -7.49 -14.23
CA VAL A 441 -5.08 -6.24 -14.94
C VAL A 441 -5.38 -6.51 -16.41
N ARG A 442 -4.63 -7.40 -17.09
CA ARG A 442 -4.91 -7.79 -18.49
C ARG A 442 -6.30 -8.40 -18.68
N ARG A 443 -6.79 -9.17 -17.70
CA ARG A 443 -8.14 -9.75 -17.77
C ARG A 443 -9.23 -8.70 -17.76
N SER A 444 -8.99 -7.56 -17.10
CA SER A 444 -9.90 -6.42 -17.08
C SER A 444 -11.35 -6.82 -16.77
N ASP A 445 -11.54 -7.57 -15.68
CA ASP A 445 -12.86 -8.03 -15.23
C ASP A 445 -13.15 -7.55 -13.81
N LEU A 446 -14.08 -6.59 -13.71
CA LEU A 446 -14.53 -6.04 -12.42
C LEU A 446 -15.78 -6.75 -11.90
N ASN A 447 -15.82 -6.92 -10.58
CA ASN A 447 -17.02 -7.26 -9.82
C ASN A 447 -17.91 -6.00 -9.65
N GLU A 448 -18.43 -5.48 -10.76
CA GLU A 448 -19.23 -4.26 -10.80
C GLU A 448 -20.70 -4.53 -10.44
N ASP A 449 -21.22 -3.80 -9.46
CA ASP A 449 -22.64 -3.78 -9.07
C ASP A 449 -23.14 -2.33 -9.20
N ASP A 450 -23.75 -2.03 -10.35
CA ASP A 450 -24.25 -0.67 -10.64
C ASP A 450 -25.28 -0.19 -9.62
N SER A 451 -26.11 -1.09 -9.07
CA SER A 451 -27.14 -0.71 -8.09
C SER A 451 -26.50 -0.26 -6.78
N PHE A 452 -25.50 -1.00 -6.31
CA PHE A 452 -24.72 -0.63 -5.12
C PHE A 452 -24.04 0.73 -5.30
N TRP A 453 -23.37 0.95 -6.43
CA TRP A 453 -22.63 2.18 -6.67
C TRP A 453 -23.56 3.38 -6.84
N MET A 454 -24.71 3.21 -7.48
CA MET A 454 -25.71 4.27 -7.56
C MET A 454 -26.26 4.58 -6.17
N ASP A 455 -26.72 3.60 -5.40
CA ASP A 455 -27.25 3.82 -4.05
C ASP A 455 -26.25 4.49 -3.11
N LEU A 456 -24.95 4.16 -3.27
CA LEU A 456 -23.89 4.76 -2.48
C LEU A 456 -23.63 6.23 -2.84
N LEU A 457 -23.76 6.58 -4.13
CA LEU A 457 -23.43 7.89 -4.71
C LEU A 457 -24.63 8.82 -4.92
N ASP A 458 -25.86 8.31 -4.82
CA ASP A 458 -27.13 9.05 -5.05
C ASP A 458 -27.47 10.04 -3.92
N LYS A 459 -26.67 10.06 -2.85
CA LYS A 459 -26.83 11.04 -1.78
C LYS A 459 -26.34 12.41 -2.22
N ASP A 460 -26.89 13.47 -1.62
CA ASP A 460 -26.45 14.85 -1.80
C ASP A 460 -25.07 15.04 -1.16
N LEU A 461 -24.04 14.49 -1.81
CA LEU A 461 -22.64 14.57 -1.38
C LEU A 461 -22.18 16.02 -1.58
N ASP A 462 -21.21 16.50 -0.82
CA ASP A 462 -20.61 17.83 -1.02
C ASP A 462 -19.22 17.70 -1.67
N VAL A 463 -19.16 17.52 -2.99
CA VAL A 463 -17.93 17.34 -3.80
C VAL A 463 -18.14 17.79 -5.24
N GLU A 464 -17.10 18.31 -5.88
CA GLU A 464 -17.18 18.86 -7.23
C GLU A 464 -17.31 17.75 -8.29
N GLN A 465 -16.55 16.66 -8.12
CA GLN A 465 -16.45 15.61 -9.13
C GLN A 465 -16.41 14.21 -8.51
N ILE A 466 -17.16 13.28 -9.10
CA ILE A 466 -17.11 11.84 -8.78
C ILE A 466 -16.64 11.09 -10.02
N THR A 467 -15.60 10.27 -9.88
CA THR A 467 -15.08 9.42 -10.96
C THR A 467 -15.28 7.95 -10.59
N LEU A 468 -15.96 7.18 -11.43
CA LEU A 468 -16.20 5.75 -11.22
C LEU A 468 -15.57 4.93 -12.35
N LEU A 469 -14.69 3.99 -11.99
CA LEU A 469 -14.20 2.98 -12.93
C LEU A 469 -15.32 1.99 -13.26
N SER A 470 -15.48 1.64 -14.54
CA SER A 470 -16.58 0.79 -15.01
C SER A 470 -16.12 -0.10 -16.17
N ASN A 471 -16.72 -1.29 -16.27
CA ASN A 471 -16.59 -2.16 -17.45
C ASN A 471 -17.29 -1.55 -18.67
N MET A 472 -18.30 -0.70 -18.46
CA MET A 472 -19.09 -0.13 -19.55
C MET A 472 -18.41 1.07 -20.21
N VAL A 473 -18.44 1.11 -21.54
CA VAL A 473 -18.11 2.32 -22.32
C VAL A 473 -19.33 3.23 -22.32
N ILE A 474 -19.39 4.17 -21.37
CA ILE A 474 -20.47 5.16 -21.31
C ILE A 474 -19.94 6.51 -21.81
N ASN A 475 -20.44 6.94 -22.97
CA ASN A 475 -20.27 8.31 -23.45
C ASN A 475 -21.29 9.21 -22.74
N GLY A 476 -20.87 9.88 -21.67
CA GLY A 476 -21.67 10.93 -21.03
C GLY A 476 -21.35 11.12 -19.55
N SER A 477 -21.26 12.38 -19.13
CA SER A 477 -21.31 12.78 -17.73
C SER A 477 -22.78 13.06 -17.34
N ASN A 478 -23.32 12.42 -16.31
CA ASN A 478 -24.59 12.82 -15.70
C ASN A 478 -24.38 14.07 -14.80
N GLY A 479 -23.73 15.10 -15.35
CA GLY A 479 -23.27 16.30 -14.63
C GLY A 479 -22.07 16.03 -13.73
N ARG A 480 -22.29 15.35 -12.60
CA ARG A 480 -21.33 15.22 -11.49
C ARG A 480 -20.54 13.91 -11.46
N LEU A 481 -21.14 12.84 -12.01
CA LEU A 481 -20.53 11.51 -12.11
C LEU A 481 -19.91 11.31 -13.50
N SER A 482 -18.61 11.04 -13.52
CA SER A 482 -17.84 10.66 -14.70
C SER A 482 -17.48 9.17 -14.62
N ARG A 483 -17.91 8.38 -15.60
CA ARG A 483 -17.48 6.99 -15.70
C ARG A 483 -16.25 6.87 -16.59
N LEU A 484 -15.26 6.09 -16.14
CA LEU A 484 -14.06 5.79 -16.90
C LEU A 484 -14.04 4.31 -17.28
N CYS A 485 -13.76 4.05 -18.55
CA CYS A 485 -13.65 2.70 -19.09
C CYS A 485 -12.41 2.00 -18.53
N LEU A 486 -12.62 0.83 -17.95
CA LEU A 486 -11.57 -0.04 -17.42
C LEU A 486 -10.51 -0.38 -18.46
N GLU A 487 -10.88 -0.75 -19.68
CA GLU A 487 -9.92 -1.19 -20.71
C GLU A 487 -8.88 -0.09 -21.00
N LYS A 488 -9.32 1.17 -21.04
CA LYS A 488 -8.42 2.32 -21.24
C LYS A 488 -7.46 2.47 -20.06
N VAL A 489 -8.00 2.45 -18.84
CA VAL A 489 -7.21 2.60 -17.60
C VAL A 489 -6.23 1.42 -17.45
N ALA A 490 -6.66 0.20 -17.77
CA ALA A 490 -5.85 -1.00 -17.75
C ALA A 490 -4.71 -0.94 -18.76
N LEU A 491 -4.96 -0.49 -20.00
CA LEU A 491 -3.92 -0.34 -21.02
C LEU A 491 -2.81 0.63 -20.57
N GLU A 492 -3.18 1.80 -20.05
CA GLU A 492 -2.24 2.79 -19.52
C GLU A 492 -1.44 2.21 -18.34
N MET A 493 -2.10 1.46 -17.46
CA MET A 493 -1.46 0.81 -16.33
C MET A 493 -0.51 -0.32 -16.72
N LEU A 494 -0.87 -1.14 -17.70
CA LEU A 494 -0.04 -2.24 -18.17
C LEU A 494 1.29 -1.73 -18.72
N GLN A 495 1.29 -0.65 -19.50
CA GLN A 495 2.52 -0.02 -19.98
C GLN A 495 3.46 0.35 -18.83
N LYS A 496 2.90 0.88 -17.74
CA LYS A 496 3.66 1.29 -16.57
C LYS A 496 4.22 0.11 -15.78
N LEU A 497 3.41 -0.93 -15.55
CA LEU A 497 3.83 -2.13 -14.82
C LEU A 497 4.85 -2.94 -15.61
N GLU A 498 4.70 -3.00 -16.93
CA GLU A 498 5.66 -3.66 -17.83
C GLU A 498 7.01 -2.96 -17.82
N HIS A 499 7.02 -1.62 -17.74
CA HIS A 499 8.25 -0.86 -17.55
C HIS A 499 8.96 -1.22 -16.24
N VAL A 500 8.22 -1.27 -15.12
CA VAL A 500 8.75 -1.72 -13.82
C VAL A 500 9.32 -3.13 -13.91
N ARG A 501 8.61 -4.05 -14.55
CA ARG A 501 9.05 -5.44 -14.75
C ARG A 501 10.38 -5.49 -15.53
N SER A 502 10.51 -4.69 -16.58
CA SER A 502 11.72 -4.64 -17.40
C SER A 502 12.94 -4.12 -16.62
N GLN A 503 12.74 -3.14 -15.72
CA GLN A 503 13.82 -2.61 -14.88
C GLN A 503 14.33 -3.65 -13.87
N LYS A 504 13.42 -4.47 -13.32
CA LYS A 504 13.79 -5.58 -12.43
C LYS A 504 14.54 -6.71 -13.13
N GLY A 505 14.12 -7.07 -14.35
CA GLY A 505 14.73 -8.17 -15.12
C GLY A 505 16.18 -7.91 -15.56
N VAL A 506 16.61 -6.65 -15.58
CA VAL A 506 17.97 -6.24 -15.98
C VAL A 506 18.93 -6.13 -14.77
N GLY A 507 18.41 -6.16 -13.53
CA GLY A 507 19.11 -5.73 -12.33
C GLY A 507 19.42 -6.81 -11.28
N GLY A 508 19.91 -7.99 -11.69
CA GLY A 508 20.43 -9.02 -10.77
C GLY A 508 21.77 -8.65 -10.08
N GLY A 509 22.03 -7.37 -9.81
CA GLY A 509 23.25 -6.92 -9.13
C GLY A 509 23.31 -5.40 -8.95
N ALA A 510 23.08 -4.94 -7.71
CA ALA A 510 23.40 -3.64 -7.11
C ALA A 510 22.85 -2.35 -7.80
N PRO A 511 22.55 -1.28 -7.02
CA PRO A 511 21.82 -0.13 -7.53
C PRO A 511 22.76 0.85 -8.22
N TYR A 512 22.51 1.13 -9.50
CA TYR A 512 23.03 2.34 -10.14
C TYR A 512 21.86 3.23 -10.55
N GLY A 513 21.89 4.45 -10.02
CA GLY A 513 20.93 5.50 -10.31
C GLY A 513 20.97 5.96 -11.77
N TYR A 514 19.82 6.50 -12.19
CA TYR A 514 19.66 7.51 -13.25
C TYR A 514 20.73 7.55 -14.35
N VAL A 515 20.66 6.63 -15.32
CA VAL A 515 21.13 6.91 -16.69
C VAL A 515 20.24 6.17 -17.69
N LEU A 516 19.13 6.77 -18.08
CA LEU A 516 18.41 6.41 -19.32
C LEU A 516 17.45 7.54 -19.71
N CYS A 517 18.04 8.69 -20.07
CA CYS A 517 17.34 9.71 -20.87
C CYS A 517 18.29 10.46 -21.82
N GLN A 518 19.40 9.83 -22.23
CA GLN A 518 20.33 10.43 -23.18
C GLN A 518 20.45 9.65 -24.51
N ILE A 519 20.00 8.40 -24.58
CA ILE A 519 20.12 7.59 -25.80
C ILE A 519 18.96 7.83 -26.79
N TYR A 520 17.82 8.37 -26.33
CA TYR A 520 16.67 8.64 -27.21
C TYR A 520 16.63 10.05 -27.84
N MET A 521 17.58 10.93 -27.52
CA MET A 521 17.65 12.28 -28.12
C MET A 521 18.67 12.39 -29.25
N GLU A 522 19.72 11.56 -29.28
CA GLU A 522 20.70 11.57 -30.37
C GLU A 522 20.18 10.90 -31.65
N GLU A 523 19.29 9.91 -31.56
CA GLU A 523 18.63 9.31 -32.73
C GLU A 523 17.54 10.22 -33.33
N LEU A 524 16.94 11.12 -32.54
CA LEU A 524 15.92 12.04 -33.05
C LEU A 524 16.54 13.23 -33.80
N GLU A 525 17.70 13.74 -33.37
CA GLU A 525 18.43 14.81 -34.09
C GLU A 525 19.08 14.30 -35.39
N TYR A 526 19.48 13.02 -35.45
CA TYR A 526 19.99 12.40 -36.68
C TYR A 526 18.89 12.15 -37.72
N LEU A 527 17.65 11.87 -37.29
CA LEU A 527 16.50 11.68 -38.19
C LEU A 527 15.84 12.99 -38.62
N LEU A 528 16.01 14.08 -37.87
CA LEU A 528 15.49 15.41 -38.21
C LEU A 528 16.47 16.27 -39.05
N SER A 529 17.69 15.78 -39.30
CA SER A 529 18.71 16.46 -40.12
C SER A 529 18.92 15.85 -41.52
N ARG A 530 18.01 14.98 -41.98
CA ARG A 530 17.97 14.45 -43.36
C ARG A 530 16.76 14.91 -44.14
#